data_AF-A0AAV6ZT91-F1
#
_entry.id   AF-A0AAV6ZT91-F1
#
_cell.length_a   1.000
_cell.length_b   1.000
_cell.length_c   1.000
_cell.angle_alpha   90.00
_cell.angle_beta   90.00
_cell.angle_gamma   90.00
#
_symmetry.space_group_name_H-M   'P 1'
#
loop_
_entity.id
_entity.type
_entity.pdbx_description
1 polymer ?
#
loop_
_entity_poly.entity_id
_entity_poly.type
_entity_poly.pdbx_seq_one_letter_code
_entity_poly.pdbx_strand_id
1 'polypeptide(L)'
;MKRRRVGRREHADPFMEELNPGDASEPEGRGTGGAVTDYDGDGMLDLILSHGESMAQPLSVFKGKQGLKNHWLRVIPRTKYGAFARGAKVVLYTKKSGAHLRIIDGGSGYLCEMEPVAHFGLDTDECIQFPFVCPREKPICINTYGGYKCRPNRRCNRGFEPNEDGTACVAVAQDST
;
A
#
# COMPACT_ATOMS: atom_id res chain seq x y z
N MET A 1 -4.75 -14.77 10.30
CA MET A 1 -4.21 -13.53 9.67
C MET A 1 -5.35 -12.71 9.07
N LYS A 2 -5.38 -11.37 9.22
CA LYS A 2 -6.28 -10.49 8.43
C LYS A 2 -5.45 -9.60 7.54
N ARG A 3 -5.81 -9.49 6.25
CA ARG A 3 -5.19 -8.56 5.30
C ARG A 3 -6.20 -7.47 4.97
N ARG A 4 -5.79 -6.20 5.04
CA ARG A 4 -6.65 -5.07 4.69
C ARG A 4 -5.95 -4.16 3.72
N ARG A 5 -6.68 -3.69 2.71
CA ARG A 5 -6.26 -2.57 1.88
C ARG A 5 -6.94 -1.32 2.41
N VAL A 6 -6.15 -0.30 2.66
CA VAL A 6 -6.63 1.02 3.07
C VAL A 6 -6.57 1.93 1.86
N GLY A 7 -7.70 2.46 1.42
CA GLY A 7 -7.78 3.51 0.42
C GLY A 7 -8.10 4.85 1.07
N ARG A 8 -7.38 5.90 0.70
CA ARG A 8 -7.68 7.27 1.16
C ARG A 8 -8.71 7.92 0.24
N ARG A 9 -9.62 8.68 0.84
CA ARG A 9 -10.57 9.57 0.15
C ARG A 9 -10.29 11.00 0.61
N GLU A 10 -10.36 11.96 -0.31
CA GLU A 10 -10.30 13.38 0.08
C GLU A 10 -11.53 13.75 0.90
N HIS A 11 -11.32 14.43 2.02
CA HIS A 11 -12.39 14.90 2.93
C HIS A 11 -13.35 13.82 3.44
N ALA A 12 -12.93 12.56 3.48
CA ALA A 12 -13.70 11.46 4.04
C ALA A 12 -12.79 10.46 4.76
N ASP A 13 -13.39 9.64 5.62
CA ASP A 13 -12.68 8.56 6.27
C ASP A 13 -12.06 7.59 5.24
N PRO A 14 -10.86 7.06 5.52
CA PRO A 14 -10.27 6.04 4.67
C PRO A 14 -11.17 4.80 4.63
N PHE A 15 -11.39 4.25 3.44
CA PHE A 15 -12.10 2.98 3.34
C PHE A 15 -11.14 1.83 3.58
N MET A 16 -11.64 0.80 4.26
CA MET A 16 -10.91 -0.45 4.49
C MET A 16 -11.62 -1.58 3.78
N GLU A 17 -10.88 -2.26 2.92
CA GLU A 17 -11.31 -3.48 2.25
C GLU A 17 -10.58 -4.66 2.88
N GLU A 18 -11.32 -5.65 3.41
CA GLU A 18 -10.73 -6.90 3.87
C GLU A 18 -10.40 -7.77 2.66
N LEU A 19 -9.13 -8.14 2.54
CA LEU A 19 -8.61 -8.96 1.47
C LEU A 19 -8.35 -10.38 1.97
N ASN A 20 -8.50 -11.36 1.09
CA ASN A 20 -8.06 -12.71 1.40
C ASN A 20 -6.51 -12.72 1.54
N PRO A 21 -5.97 -13.20 2.68
CA PRO A 21 -4.53 -13.32 2.90
C PRO A 21 -3.87 -14.42 2.05
N GLY A 22 -4.66 -15.35 1.47
CA GLY A 22 -4.15 -16.46 0.66
C GLY A 22 -3.32 -17.43 1.49
N ASP A 23 -2.17 -17.84 0.95
CA ASP A 23 -1.23 -18.76 1.61
C ASP A 23 -0.76 -18.24 2.98
N ALA A 24 -0.69 -16.92 3.15
CA ALA A 24 -0.35 -16.26 4.42
C ALA A 24 -1.43 -16.39 5.50
N SER A 25 -2.53 -17.11 5.25
CA SER A 25 -3.50 -17.47 6.27
C SER A 25 -2.93 -18.45 7.30
N GLU A 26 -2.05 -19.36 6.85
CA GLU A 26 -1.37 -20.41 7.63
C GLU A 26 -2.21 -20.95 8.81
N PRO A 27 -3.36 -21.60 8.57
CA PRO A 27 -4.28 -21.99 9.66
C PRO A 27 -3.67 -22.98 10.65
N GLU A 28 -2.71 -23.79 10.20
CA GLU A 28 -1.97 -24.76 11.03
C GLU A 28 -0.61 -24.23 11.52
N GLY A 29 -0.25 -23.00 11.13
CA GLY A 29 1.00 -22.36 11.48
C GLY A 29 1.00 -21.87 12.93
N ARG A 30 2.02 -22.23 13.72
CA ARG A 30 2.20 -21.72 15.08
C ARG A 30 3.09 -20.49 15.05
N GLY A 31 2.55 -19.43 14.45
CA GLY A 31 3.26 -18.15 14.28
C GLY A 31 3.65 -17.56 15.63
N THR A 32 4.93 -17.27 15.79
CA THR A 32 5.52 -16.67 17.01
C THR A 32 5.92 -15.23 16.81
N GLY A 33 6.24 -14.85 15.57
CA GLY A 33 6.73 -13.54 15.22
C GLY A 33 6.57 -13.28 13.72
N GLY A 34 6.59 -12.00 13.35
CA GLY A 34 6.50 -11.56 11.97
C GLY A 34 7.34 -10.31 11.73
N ALA A 35 8.02 -10.26 10.59
CA ALA A 35 8.78 -9.11 10.14
C ALA A 35 8.40 -8.77 8.71
N VAL A 36 8.31 -7.47 8.43
CA VAL A 36 8.11 -6.91 7.09
C VAL A 36 9.40 -6.23 6.69
N THR A 37 9.96 -6.63 5.55
CA THR A 37 11.27 -6.16 5.08
C THR A 37 11.37 -6.33 3.57
N ASP A 38 12.19 -5.51 2.93
CA ASP A 38 12.63 -5.73 1.55
C ASP A 38 13.83 -6.69 1.58
N TYR A 39 13.54 -7.99 1.59
CA TYR A 39 14.52 -9.05 1.89
C TYR A 39 15.51 -9.28 0.75
N ASP A 40 15.06 -9.20 -0.50
CA ASP A 40 15.91 -9.41 -1.68
C ASP A 40 16.40 -8.11 -2.33
N GLY A 41 15.95 -6.95 -1.84
CA GLY A 41 16.44 -5.64 -2.28
C GLY A 41 15.79 -5.14 -3.56
N ASP A 42 14.63 -5.69 -3.96
CA ASP A 42 13.88 -5.24 -5.13
C ASP A 42 12.97 -4.03 -4.84
N GLY A 43 12.84 -3.66 -3.56
CA GLY A 43 12.00 -2.56 -3.06
C GLY A 43 10.55 -2.93 -2.81
N MET A 44 10.20 -4.21 -2.95
CA MET A 44 8.95 -4.78 -2.49
C MET A 44 9.09 -5.21 -1.04
N LEU A 45 8.10 -4.86 -0.22
CA LEU A 45 8.05 -5.38 1.14
C LEU A 45 7.52 -6.80 1.14
N ASP A 46 8.33 -7.71 1.68
CA ASP A 46 8.01 -9.10 1.94
C ASP A 46 7.58 -9.30 3.40
N LEU A 47 6.78 -10.33 3.64
CA LEU A 47 6.40 -10.77 4.98
C LEU A 47 7.14 -12.06 5.32
N ILE A 48 7.90 -12.04 6.40
CA ILE A 48 8.55 -13.21 6.98
C ILE A 48 7.81 -13.56 8.27
N LEU A 49 7.36 -14.80 8.39
CA LEU A 49 6.74 -15.34 9.60
C LEU A 49 7.66 -16.40 10.22
N SER A 50 7.89 -16.26 11.52
CA SER A 50 8.55 -17.28 12.32
C SER A 50 7.52 -18.14 13.04
N HIS A 51 7.89 -19.40 13.25
CA HIS A 51 7.07 -20.38 13.93
C HIS A 51 7.88 -21.09 15.00
N GLY A 52 7.19 -21.78 15.90
CA GLY A 52 7.79 -22.89 16.64
C GLY A 52 8.13 -22.64 18.11
N GLU A 53 7.20 -22.01 18.83
CA GLU A 53 7.25 -21.97 20.30
C GLU A 53 7.01 -23.35 20.93
N SER A 54 6.09 -24.15 20.38
CA SER A 54 5.76 -25.48 20.92
C SER A 54 6.38 -26.65 20.16
N MET A 55 6.82 -26.45 18.91
CA MET A 55 7.41 -27.48 18.05
C MET A 55 8.13 -26.84 16.87
N ALA A 56 9.23 -27.44 16.39
CA ALA A 56 9.93 -26.92 15.23
C ALA A 56 9.03 -26.85 13.98
N GLN A 57 9.02 -25.68 13.33
CA GLN A 57 8.31 -25.43 12.07
C GLN A 57 9.19 -24.53 11.18
N PRO A 58 9.11 -24.66 9.85
CA PRO A 58 9.92 -23.85 8.93
C PRO A 58 9.48 -22.38 8.95
N LEU A 59 10.38 -21.47 8.58
CA LEU A 59 10.03 -20.08 8.32
C LEU A 59 9.19 -19.97 7.04
N SER A 60 8.22 -19.06 7.05
CA SER A 60 7.44 -18.73 5.86
C SER A 60 7.81 -17.35 5.35
N VAL A 61 8.03 -17.24 4.03
CA VAL A 61 8.34 -15.98 3.34
C VAL A 61 7.30 -15.74 2.26
N PHE A 62 6.56 -14.65 2.38
CA PHE A 62 5.51 -14.24 1.45
C PHE A 62 5.95 -12.99 0.71
N LYS A 63 6.19 -13.16 -0.60
CA LYS A 63 6.67 -12.05 -1.43
C LYS A 63 5.58 -11.09 -1.85
N GLY A 64 5.89 -9.80 -1.82
CA GLY A 64 5.06 -8.76 -2.43
C GLY A 64 4.98 -8.95 -3.95
N LYS A 65 3.78 -8.87 -4.54
CA LYS A 65 3.57 -9.06 -5.99
C LYS A 65 2.96 -7.87 -6.73
N GLN A 66 2.60 -6.79 -6.01
CA GLN A 66 1.88 -5.64 -6.57
C GLN A 66 2.77 -4.40 -6.55
N GLY A 67 2.82 -3.62 -7.63
CA GLY A 67 3.59 -2.37 -7.65
C GLY A 67 5.08 -2.53 -8.02
N LEU A 68 5.46 -3.62 -8.69
CA LEU A 68 6.84 -3.86 -9.17
C LEU A 68 7.40 -2.75 -10.08
N LYS A 69 6.52 -1.91 -10.66
CA LYS A 69 6.90 -0.78 -11.52
C LYS A 69 6.98 0.55 -10.79
N ASN A 70 6.64 0.56 -9.50
CA ASN A 70 6.73 1.74 -8.67
C ASN A 70 8.18 2.03 -8.32
N HIS A 71 8.44 3.29 -8.04
CA HIS A 71 9.70 3.67 -7.40
C HIS A 71 9.59 3.46 -5.90
N TRP A 72 10.73 3.42 -5.23
CA TRP A 72 10.78 3.27 -3.79
C TRP A 72 11.96 4.04 -3.22
N LEU A 73 11.86 4.37 -1.94
CA LEU A 73 12.92 5.02 -1.18
C LEU A 73 13.06 4.31 0.16
N ARG A 74 14.27 3.83 0.45
CA ARG A 74 14.67 3.32 1.76
C ARG A 74 15.57 4.34 2.43
N VAL A 75 15.16 4.81 3.61
CA VAL A 75 15.98 5.65 4.47
C VAL A 75 16.38 4.84 5.68
N ILE A 76 17.68 4.80 5.99
CA ILE A 76 18.23 4.07 7.14
C ILE A 76 18.76 5.09 8.16
N PRO A 77 17.93 5.57 9.12
CA PRO A 77 18.38 6.52 10.11
C PRO A 77 19.43 5.92 11.03
N ARG A 78 20.57 6.60 11.18
CA ARG A 78 21.68 6.19 12.04
C ARG A 78 21.95 7.26 13.09
N THR A 79 22.36 6.82 14.28
CA THR A 79 22.91 7.73 15.30
C THR A 79 24.31 8.17 14.89
N LYS A 80 24.88 9.16 15.60
CA LYS A 80 26.28 9.59 15.40
C LYS A 80 27.32 8.47 15.52
N TYR A 81 26.97 7.34 16.14
CA TYR A 81 27.85 6.19 16.34
C TYR A 81 27.49 5.00 15.43
N GLY A 82 26.61 5.18 14.44
CA GLY A 82 26.27 4.14 13.46
C GLY A 82 25.22 3.12 13.90
N ALA A 83 24.68 3.22 15.12
CA ALA A 83 23.53 2.41 15.53
C ALA A 83 22.26 2.86 14.80
N PHE A 84 21.29 1.95 14.61
CA PHE A 84 19.97 2.34 14.08
C PHE A 84 19.29 3.32 15.03
N ALA A 85 18.79 4.44 14.49
CA ALA A 85 18.17 5.49 15.28
C ALA A 85 16.71 5.15 15.60
N ARG A 86 16.51 4.26 16.59
CA ARG A 86 15.19 3.95 17.14
C ARG A 86 14.52 5.23 17.68
N GLY A 87 13.22 5.38 17.44
CA GLY A 87 12.44 6.59 17.72
C GLY A 87 12.55 7.70 16.66
N ALA A 88 13.39 7.55 15.64
CA ALA A 88 13.51 8.55 14.57
C ALA A 88 12.21 8.69 13.78
N LYS A 89 11.82 9.94 13.50
CA LYS A 89 10.71 10.30 12.62
C LYS A 89 11.26 10.70 11.25
N VAL A 90 10.89 9.96 10.21
CA VAL A 90 11.24 10.27 8.82
C VAL A 90 9.98 10.73 8.10
N VAL A 91 9.99 11.98 7.64
CA VAL A 91 8.87 12.57 6.88
C VAL A 91 9.31 12.79 5.45
N LEU A 92 8.62 12.14 4.51
CA LEU A 92 8.77 12.36 3.08
C LEU A 92 7.64 13.25 2.58
N TYR A 93 7.97 14.33 1.88
CA TYR A 93 6.99 15.20 1.23
C TYR A 93 6.98 14.94 -0.27
N THR A 94 5.83 14.56 -0.82
CA THR A 94 5.64 14.51 -2.27
C THR A 94 4.63 15.56 -2.71
N LYS A 95 4.80 16.09 -3.93
CA LYS A 95 3.90 17.11 -4.48
C LYS A 95 2.46 16.62 -4.64
N LYS A 96 2.25 15.31 -4.84
CA LYS A 96 0.94 14.71 -5.13
C LYS A 96 0.28 14.07 -3.92
N SER A 97 1.04 13.38 -3.08
CA SER A 97 0.52 12.60 -1.95
C SER A 97 0.66 13.29 -0.59
N GLY A 98 1.33 14.45 -0.55
CA GLY A 98 1.59 15.19 0.68
C GLY A 98 2.65 14.51 1.55
N ALA A 99 2.51 14.66 2.87
CA ALA A 99 3.47 14.16 3.85
C ALA A 99 3.22 12.68 4.20
N HIS A 100 4.26 11.85 4.05
CA HIS A 100 4.30 10.46 4.46
C HIS A 100 5.26 10.32 5.65
N LEU A 101 4.78 9.79 6.78
CA LEU A 101 5.59 9.58 7.97
C LEU A 101 5.94 8.10 8.14
N ARG A 102 7.17 7.85 8.55
CA ARG A 102 7.63 6.57 9.11
C ARG A 102 8.34 6.83 10.43
N ILE A 103 8.10 5.96 11.39
CA ILE A 103 8.82 5.96 12.67
C ILE A 103 9.68 4.70 12.69
N ILE A 104 10.96 4.85 13.02
CA ILE A 104 11.82 3.70 13.27
C ILE A 104 11.49 3.19 14.66
N ASP A 105 10.59 2.22 14.75
CA ASP A 105 10.24 1.59 16.02
C ASP A 105 11.41 0.75 16.56
N GLY A 106 11.39 0.40 17.85
CA GLY A 106 12.31 -0.56 18.49
C GLY A 106 11.63 -1.80 19.05
N GLY A 107 10.31 -1.95 18.85
CA GLY A 107 9.56 -3.15 19.18
C GLY A 107 8.38 -3.32 18.22
N SER A 108 8.28 -4.47 17.57
CA SER A 108 7.30 -4.65 16.49
C SER A 108 6.59 -6.00 16.46
N GLY A 109 6.70 -6.75 17.56
CA GLY A 109 5.87 -7.91 17.86
C GLY A 109 6.46 -8.77 18.98
N TYR A 110 5.84 -9.92 19.22
CA TYR A 110 6.40 -10.95 20.09
C TYR A 110 7.53 -11.66 19.35
N LEU A 111 8.69 -11.79 20.00
CA LEU A 111 9.87 -12.51 19.47
C LEU A 111 10.35 -12.07 18.05
N CYS A 112 9.98 -10.88 17.59
CA CYS A 112 10.37 -10.37 16.28
C CYS A 112 10.65 -8.87 16.29
N GLU A 113 11.38 -8.43 15.26
CA GLU A 113 11.64 -7.02 15.04
C GLU A 113 11.67 -6.71 13.53
N MET A 114 10.96 -5.66 13.13
CA MET A 114 10.89 -5.14 11.77
C MET A 114 12.23 -4.53 11.38
N GLU A 115 12.47 -4.46 10.08
CA GLU A 115 13.65 -3.78 9.57
C GLU A 115 13.67 -2.31 10.06
N PRO A 116 14.77 -1.81 10.67
CA PRO A 116 14.88 -0.42 11.15
C PRO A 116 15.10 0.57 9.99
N VAL A 117 14.22 0.52 8.99
CA VAL A 117 14.28 1.26 7.74
C VAL A 117 12.94 1.94 7.49
N ALA A 118 13.00 3.24 7.21
CA ALA A 118 11.84 3.98 6.77
C ALA A 118 11.66 3.71 5.26
N HIS A 119 10.80 2.74 4.96
CA HIS A 119 10.44 2.37 3.59
C HIS A 119 9.26 3.19 3.06
N PHE A 120 9.44 3.79 1.89
CA PHE A 120 8.41 4.52 1.17
C PHE A 120 8.23 3.93 -0.23
N GLY A 121 7.03 3.39 -0.51
CA GLY A 121 6.61 3.14 -1.88
C GLY A 121 6.19 4.46 -2.52
N LEU A 122 6.74 4.76 -3.70
CA LEU A 122 6.48 5.96 -4.48
C LEU A 122 5.69 5.57 -5.72
N ASP A 123 4.47 6.08 -5.79
CA ASP A 123 3.58 5.79 -6.89
C ASP A 123 4.09 6.39 -8.20
N THR A 124 3.99 5.62 -9.28
CA THR A 124 4.28 6.08 -10.62
C THR A 124 2.96 6.54 -11.24
N ASP A 125 2.89 7.79 -11.72
CA ASP A 125 1.70 8.25 -12.41
C ASP A 125 1.70 7.77 -13.86
N GLU A 126 1.11 6.61 -14.13
CA GLU A 126 1.09 6.05 -15.48
C GLU A 126 0.28 6.90 -16.44
N CYS A 127 -0.71 7.66 -15.97
CA CYS A 127 -1.49 8.54 -16.82
C CYS A 127 -0.66 9.70 -17.39
N ILE A 128 0.32 10.19 -16.63
CA ILE A 128 1.28 11.21 -17.11
C ILE A 128 2.41 10.56 -17.90
N GLN A 129 2.98 9.47 -17.40
CA GLN A 129 4.13 8.84 -18.03
C GLN A 129 3.77 8.19 -19.37
N PHE A 130 2.55 7.70 -19.51
CA PHE A 130 2.04 7.00 -20.68
C PHE A 130 0.66 7.58 -21.10
N PRO A 131 0.63 8.68 -21.87
CA PRO A 131 -0.61 9.38 -22.23
C PRO A 131 -1.67 8.53 -22.96
N PHE A 132 -1.27 7.39 -23.54
CA PHE A 132 -2.15 6.46 -24.27
C PHE A 132 -2.25 5.09 -23.59
N VAL A 133 -2.03 5.01 -22.27
CA VAL A 133 -2.07 3.76 -21.50
C VAL A 133 -3.46 3.11 -21.46
N CYS A 134 -4.51 3.90 -21.65
CA CYS A 134 -5.89 3.43 -21.67
C CYS A 134 -6.39 3.12 -23.09
N PRO A 135 -7.22 2.07 -23.25
CA PRO A 135 -7.79 1.70 -24.54
C PRO A 135 -8.84 2.72 -25.00
N ARG A 136 -9.14 2.73 -26.31
CA ARG A 136 -10.04 3.73 -26.93
C ARG A 136 -11.46 3.69 -26.36
N GLU A 137 -11.92 2.52 -25.91
CA GLU A 137 -13.25 2.32 -25.33
C GLU A 137 -13.36 2.93 -23.92
N LYS A 138 -12.23 3.09 -23.21
CA LYS A 138 -12.15 3.65 -21.86
C LYS A 138 -11.04 4.69 -21.75
N PRO A 139 -11.16 5.84 -22.44
CA PRO A 139 -10.03 6.73 -22.67
C PRO A 139 -9.63 7.56 -21.45
N ILE A 140 -10.42 7.59 -20.37
CA ILE A 140 -10.10 8.40 -19.19
C ILE A 140 -9.22 7.58 -18.25
N CYS A 141 -7.97 8.01 -18.07
CA CYS A 141 -7.02 7.43 -17.12
C CYS A 141 -7.17 8.09 -15.74
N ILE A 142 -7.22 7.26 -14.70
CA ILE A 142 -7.17 7.67 -13.29
C ILE A 142 -5.98 6.95 -12.66
N ASN A 143 -5.01 7.73 -12.18
CA ASN A 143 -3.89 7.19 -11.44
C ASN A 143 -4.31 6.74 -10.04
N THR A 144 -3.80 5.61 -9.57
CA THR A 144 -4.08 5.03 -8.26
C THR A 144 -2.79 4.59 -7.60
N TYR A 145 -2.74 4.50 -6.26
CA TYR A 145 -1.52 3.98 -5.61
C TYR A 145 -1.23 2.53 -6.04
N GLY A 146 -0.14 2.34 -6.78
CA GLY A 146 0.29 1.05 -7.32
C GLY A 146 -0.25 0.69 -8.69
N GLY A 147 -0.83 1.63 -9.43
CA GLY A 147 -1.26 1.41 -10.81
C GLY A 147 -2.25 2.45 -11.31
N TYR A 148 -3.05 2.11 -12.32
CA TYR A 148 -4.04 3.01 -12.88
C TYR A 148 -5.35 2.28 -13.20
N LYS A 149 -6.44 3.04 -13.29
CA LYS A 149 -7.74 2.58 -13.77
C LYS A 149 -8.16 3.36 -15.01
N CYS A 150 -8.71 2.66 -15.99
CA CYS A 150 -9.29 3.26 -17.18
C CYS A 150 -10.82 3.23 -17.09
N ARG A 151 -11.47 4.37 -17.30
CA ARG A 151 -12.94 4.48 -17.31
C ARG A 151 -13.48 5.02 -18.64
N PRO A 152 -14.71 4.66 -19.01
CA PRO A 152 -15.40 5.24 -20.16
C PRO A 152 -15.55 6.75 -20.02
N ASN A 153 -15.57 7.47 -21.14
CA ASN A 153 -15.97 8.87 -21.16
C ASN A 153 -17.50 8.98 -21.23
N ARG A 154 -18.18 8.56 -20.15
CA ARG A 154 -19.65 8.59 -20.07
C ARG A 154 -20.10 9.99 -19.68
N ARG A 155 -20.78 10.68 -20.60
CA ARG A 155 -21.48 11.93 -20.30
C ARG A 155 -22.87 11.60 -19.74
N CYS A 156 -23.18 12.16 -18.57
CA CYS A 156 -24.49 12.03 -17.95
C CYS A 156 -25.32 13.30 -18.22
N ASN A 157 -26.64 13.13 -18.26
CA ASN A 157 -27.57 14.25 -18.42
C ASN A 157 -27.57 15.14 -17.17
N ARG A 158 -28.07 16.37 -17.31
CA ARG A 158 -28.17 17.34 -16.21
C ARG A 158 -28.87 16.72 -14.99
N GLY A 159 -28.25 16.81 -13.81
CA GLY A 159 -28.74 16.22 -12.56
C GLY A 159 -28.19 14.81 -12.25
N PHE A 160 -27.33 14.26 -13.12
CA PHE A 160 -26.69 12.98 -12.90
C PHE A 160 -25.17 13.07 -13.11
N GLU A 161 -24.42 12.34 -12.30
CA GLU A 161 -22.96 12.19 -12.40
C GLU A 161 -22.58 10.74 -12.67
N PRO A 162 -21.48 10.48 -13.41
CA PRO A 162 -21.01 9.11 -13.58
C PRO A 162 -20.57 8.53 -12.23
N ASN A 163 -20.90 7.26 -11.97
CA ASN A 163 -20.42 6.52 -10.80
C ASN A 163 -18.87 6.38 -10.82
N GLU A 164 -18.28 5.93 -9.70
CA GLU A 164 -16.81 5.81 -9.57
C GLU A 164 -16.16 5.03 -10.73
N ASP A 165 -16.83 3.99 -11.24
CA ASP A 165 -16.36 3.16 -12.35
C ASP A 165 -16.68 3.71 -13.76
N GLY A 166 -17.44 4.81 -13.85
CA GLY A 166 -17.89 5.43 -15.10
C GLY A 166 -18.86 4.56 -15.91
N THR A 167 -19.43 3.51 -15.31
CA THR A 167 -20.31 2.53 -15.93
C THR A 167 -21.78 2.92 -15.85
N ALA A 168 -22.19 3.82 -14.97
CA ALA A 168 -23.57 4.25 -14.78
C ALA A 168 -23.65 5.74 -14.43
N CYS A 169 -24.82 6.35 -14.61
CA CYS A 169 -25.12 7.72 -14.16
C CYS A 169 -25.96 7.64 -12.88
N VAL A 170 -25.51 8.25 -11.80
CA VAL A 170 -26.19 8.32 -10.50
C VAL A 170 -26.73 9.73 -10.26
N ALA A 171 -27.91 9.83 -9.66
CA ALA A 171 -28.51 11.13 -9.35
C ALA A 171 -27.67 11.84 -8.28
N VAL A 172 -27.42 13.13 -8.47
CA VAL A 172 -26.71 13.94 -7.48
C VAL A 172 -27.73 14.36 -6.42
N ALA A 173 -27.53 13.92 -5.17
CA ALA A 173 -28.35 14.39 -4.07
C ALA A 173 -28.11 15.90 -3.89
N GLN A 174 -29.16 16.71 -4.00
CA GLN A 174 -29.11 18.09 -3.56
C GLN A 174 -29.18 18.06 -2.03
N ASP A 175 -28.08 18.38 -1.36
CA ASP A 175 -28.12 18.66 0.07
C ASP A 175 -29.00 19.90 0.28
N SER A 176 -30.22 19.67 0.73
CA SER A 176 -31.11 20.71 1.21
C SER A 176 -30.56 21.22 2.54
N THR A 177 -30.04 22.46 2.51
CA THR A 177 -29.73 23.28 3.69
C THR A 177 -30.86 23.34 4.70
#